data_AF-A0A3D3F8M4-F1
#
_entry.id   AF-A0A3D3F8M4-F1
#
_cell.length_a   1.000
_cell.length_b   1.000
_cell.length_c   1.000
_cell.angle_alpha   90.00
_cell.angle_beta   90.00
_cell.angle_gamma   90.00
#
_symmetry.space_group_name_H-M   'P 1'
#
loop_
_entity.id
_entity.type
_entity.pdbx_description
1 polymer ?
#
loop_
_entity_poly.entity_id
_entity_poly.type
_entity_poly.pdbx_seq_one_letter_code
_entity_poly.pdbx_strand_id
1 'polypeptide(L)' 'DIDFDDEGRGRVLRWVIDKYGSEKVANIITYGTMATKSAIRDVARVHKLPLSES' A
#
# COMPACT_ATOMS: atom_id res chain seq x y z
N ASP A 1 13.26 13.41 -5.55
CA ASP A 1 12.12 12.49 -5.59
C ASP A 1 11.58 12.48 -7.00
N ILE A 2 11.23 11.31 -7.53
CA ILE A 2 10.70 11.19 -8.89
C ILE A 2 9.50 10.26 -8.82
N ASP A 3 8.31 10.85 -8.99
CA ASP A 3 7.06 10.11 -9.08
C ASP A 3 6.73 9.79 -10.55
N PHE A 4 6.19 8.61 -10.78
CA PHE A 4 5.67 8.19 -12.07
C PHE A 4 4.15 8.05 -11.98
N ASP A 5 3.46 8.40 -13.07
CA ASP A 5 2.04 8.09 -13.22
C ASP A 5 1.81 6.57 -13.15
N ASP A 6 0.68 6.14 -12.57
CA ASP A 6 0.33 4.75 -12.39
C ASP A 6 0.35 3.96 -13.71
N GLU A 7 -0.13 4.54 -14.82
CA GLU A 7 -0.12 3.87 -16.13
C GLU A 7 1.29 3.67 -16.69
N GLY A 8 2.23 4.56 -16.34
CA GLY A 8 3.61 4.55 -16.82
C GLY A 8 4.58 3.80 -15.92
N ARG A 9 4.31 3.73 -14.61
CA ARG A 9 5.22 3.22 -13.57
C ARG A 9 5.67 1.79 -13.84
N GLY A 10 4.76 0.93 -14.28
CA GLY A 10 5.08 -0.47 -14.56
C GLY A 10 6.10 -0.65 -15.69
N ARG A 11 6.05 0.20 -16.73
CA ARG A 11 7.01 0.16 -17.85
C ARG A 11 8.40 0.58 -17.39
N VAL A 12 8.47 1.64 -16.60
CA VAL A 12 9.74 2.14 -16.04
C VAL A 12 10.34 1.10 -15.10
N LEU A 13 9.54 0.52 -14.19
CA LEU A 13 10.01 -0.52 -13.28
C LEU A 13 10.61 -1.71 -14.04
N ARG A 14 9.95 -2.19 -15.09
CA ARG A 14 10.46 -3.27 -15.93
C ARG A 14 11.79 -2.91 -16.60
N TRP A 15 11.88 -1.71 -17.19
CA TRP A 15 13.12 -1.24 -17.80
C TRP A 15 14.28 -1.16 -16.80
N VAL A 16 14.03 -0.72 -15.57
CA VAL A 16 15.05 -0.67 -14.51
C VAL A 16 15.50 -2.08 -14.11
N ILE A 17 14.55 -3.02 -13.96
CA ILE A 17 14.86 -4.43 -13.67
C ILE A 17 15.73 -5.02 -14.79
N ASP A 18 15.35 -4.83 -16.05
CA ASP A 18 16.10 -5.36 -17.21
C ASP A 18 17.50 -4.74 -17.31
N LYS A 19 17.64 -3.46 -16.96
CA LYS A 19 18.90 -2.73 -17.05
C LYS A 19 19.90 -3.10 -15.94
N TYR A 20 19.42 -3.34 -14.71
CA TYR A 20 20.29 -3.50 -13.54
C TYR A 20 20.29 -4.92 -12.95
N GLY A 21 19.35 -5.77 -13.36
CA GLY A 21 19.15 -7.13 -12.88
C GLY A 21 18.19 -7.20 -11.68
N SER A 22 17.38 -8.26 -11.63
CA SER A 22 16.34 -8.47 -10.61
C SER A 22 16.87 -8.47 -9.17
N GLU A 23 18.06 -9.02 -8.95
CA GLU A 23 18.69 -9.11 -7.63
C GLU A 23 19.08 -7.74 -7.04
N LYS A 24 19.06 -6.67 -7.85
CA LYS A 24 19.51 -5.32 -7.47
C LYS A 24 18.36 -4.32 -7.39
N VAL A 25 17.11 -4.75 -7.60
CA VAL A 25 15.93 -3.87 -7.62
C VAL A 25 14.85 -4.45 -6.73
N ALA A 26 14.36 -3.66 -5.77
CA ALA A 26 13.29 -4.05 -4.86
C ALA A 26 12.30 -2.90 -4.65
N ASN A 27 11.05 -3.25 -4.33
CA ASN A 27 10.05 -2.28 -3.92
C ASN A 27 10.25 -1.90 -2.44
N ILE A 28 9.88 -0.67 -2.10
CA ILE A 28 9.83 -0.21 -0.72
C ILE A 28 8.40 -0.40 -0.20
N ILE A 29 8.25 -0.98 0.99
CA ILE A 29 6.95 -1.19 1.64
C ILE A 29 6.54 0.06 2.43
N THR A 30 5.23 0.27 2.58
CA THR A 30 4.66 1.24 3.51
C THR A 30 4.04 0.51 4.70
N TYR A 31 4.42 0.87 5.93
CA TYR A 31 3.81 0.31 7.12
C TYR A 31 2.47 0.97 7.42
N GLY A 32 1.39 0.21 7.34
CA GLY A 32 0.07 0.65 7.80
C GLY A 32 -0.02 0.60 9.32
N THR A 33 -0.45 1.68 9.96
CA THR A 33 -0.80 1.72 11.39
C THR A 33 -2.31 1.67 11.58
N MET A 34 -2.76 1.27 12.77
CA MET A 34 -4.17 1.28 13.11
C MET A 34 -4.65 2.73 13.27
N ALA A 35 -5.28 3.28 12.22
CA ALA A 35 -5.94 4.58 12.29
C ALA A 35 -7.18 4.52 13.20
N THR A 36 -7.47 5.59 13.93
CA THR A 36 -8.55 5.65 14.94
C THR A 36 -9.91 5.16 14.43
N LYS A 37 -10.32 5.57 13.22
CA LYS A 37 -11.59 5.13 12.61
C LYS A 37 -11.58 3.62 12.32
N SER A 38 -10.48 3.10 11.79
CA SER A 38 -10.34 1.67 11.50
C SER A 38 -10.30 0.85 12.79
N ALA A 39 -9.57 1.31 13.81
CA ALA A 39 -9.48 0.65 15.11
C ALA A 39 -10.86 0.51 15.78
N ILE A 40 -11.66 1.58 15.80
CA ILE A 40 -13.03 1.54 16.35
C ILE A 40 -13.90 0.54 15.58
N ARG A 41 -13.82 0.55 14.24
CA ARG A 41 -14.57 -0.39 13.39
C ARG A 41 -14.16 -1.83 13.64
N ASP A 42 -12.87 -2.10 13.77
CA ASP A 42 -12.34 -3.45 13.98
C ASP A 42 -12.75 -4.00 15.34
N VAL A 43 -12.67 -3.20 16.41
CA VAL A 43 -13.12 -3.60 17.75
C VAL A 43 -14.63 -3.84 17.78
N ALA A 44 -15.43 -2.94 17.21
CA ALA A 44 -16.88 -3.11 17.15
C ALA A 44 -17.30 -4.35 16.34
N ARG A 45 -16.58 -4.67 15.25
CA ARG A 45 -16.78 -5.91 14.48
C ARG A 45 -16.55 -7.15 15.34
N VAL A 46 -15.46 -7.17 16.11
CA VAL A 46 -15.14 -8.29 17.03
C VAL A 46 -16.24 -8.47 18.08
N HIS A 47 -16.78 -7.37 18.61
CA HIS A 47 -17.86 -7.38 19.60
C HIS A 47 -19.28 -7.47 19.01
N LYS A 48 -19.43 -7.56 17.68
CA LYS A 48 -20.72 -7.58 16.97
C LYS A 48 -21.64 -6.39 17.31
N LEU A 49 -21.04 -5.23 17.55
CA LEU A 49 -21.80 -4.00 17.84
C LEU A 49 -22.27 -3.34 16.54
N PRO A 50 -23.50 -2.78 16.50
CA PRO A 50 -23.95 -1.99 15.38
C PRO A 50 -23.12 -0.70 15.31
N LEU A 51 -22.52 -0.44 14.14
CA LEU A 51 -21.88 0.82 13.85
C LEU A 51 -22.83 1.63 12.96
N SER A 52 -23.13 2.87 13.34
CA SER A 52 -23.74 3.81 12.41
C SER A 52 -22.75 4.04 11.27
N GLU A 53 -23.15 3.76 10.03
CA GLU A 53 -22.35 4.16 8.88
C GLU A 53 -22.16 5.67 8.93
N SER A 54 -20.90 6.12 8.85
CA SER A 54 -20.53 7.54 8.83
C SER A 54 -20.42 8.02 7.40
#